data_AF-A0A3D1J948-F1
#
_entry.id   AF-A0A3D1J948-F1
#
_cell.length_a   1.000
_cell.length_b   1.000
_cell.length_c   1.000
_cell.angle_alpha   90.00
_cell.angle_beta   90.00
_cell.angle_gamma   90.00
#
_symmetry.space_group_name_H-M   'P 1'
#
loop_
_entity.id
_entity.type
_entity.pdbx_description
1 polymer ?
#
loop_
_entity_poly.entity_id
_entity_poly.type
_entity_poly.pdbx_seq_one_letter_code
_entity_poly.pdbx_strand_id
1 'polypeptide(L)'
;GLPQLNHEQELIRSYYDQKNHAGFSYAYQLPGMNKVLQAAGRVIRDTADTGVVLLLDQRFQTPVYRSLLPLHWQHAQYVRSPEAISQQLEAFWHQ
;
A
#
# COMPACT_ATOMS: atom_id res chain seq x y z
N GLY A 1 -2.61 -26.50 15.16
CA GLY A 1 -1.86 -25.80 16.23
C GLY A 1 -2.20 -24.33 16.16
N LEU A 2 -2.26 -23.64 17.29
CA LEU A 2 -2.38 -22.18 17.32
C LEU A 2 -1.28 -21.58 16.43
N PRO A 3 -1.56 -20.53 15.63
CA PRO A 3 -0.58 -19.97 14.72
C PRO A 3 0.65 -19.56 15.53
N GLN A 4 1.82 -20.05 15.12
CA GLN A 4 3.08 -19.60 15.71
C GLN A 4 3.14 -18.09 15.51
N LEU A 5 3.12 -17.34 16.61
CA LEU A 5 3.39 -15.91 16.61
C LEU A 5 4.66 -15.66 15.78
N ASN A 6 4.63 -14.58 15.00
CA ASN A 6 5.48 -14.16 13.87
C ASN A 6 7.02 -14.21 14.08
N HIS A 7 7.55 -15.36 14.51
CA HIS A 7 8.94 -15.52 14.95
C HIS A 7 9.94 -15.22 13.83
N GLU A 8 9.62 -15.61 12.60
CA GLU A 8 10.44 -15.28 11.43
C GLU A 8 10.52 -13.77 11.20
N GLN A 9 9.38 -13.05 11.32
CA GLN A 9 9.37 -11.60 11.17
C GLN A 9 10.14 -10.91 12.30
N GLU A 10 10.05 -11.43 13.53
CA GLU A 10 10.84 -10.94 14.65
C GLU A 10 12.35 -11.17 14.46
N LEU A 11 12.74 -12.33 13.91
CA LEU A 11 14.13 -12.62 13.58
C LEU A 11 14.68 -11.65 12.51
N ILE A 12 13.91 -11.46 11.43
CA ILE A 12 14.24 -10.49 10.37
C ILE A 12 14.36 -9.09 10.97
N ARG A 13 13.39 -8.69 11.82
CA ARG A 13 13.37 -7.40 12.48
C ARG A 13 14.65 -7.21 13.30
N SER A 14 14.94 -8.12 14.24
CA SER A 14 16.10 -8.02 15.12
C SER A 14 17.43 -7.99 14.36
N TYR A 15 17.57 -8.81 13.31
CA TYR A 15 18.78 -8.83 12.49
C TYR A 15 19.03 -7.48 11.79
N TYR A 16 18.03 -6.94 11.11
CA TYR A 16 18.18 -5.66 10.40
C TYR A 16 18.18 -4.46 11.36
N ASP A 17 17.54 -4.57 12.52
CA ASP A 17 17.60 -3.52 13.54
C ASP A 17 19.03 -3.36 14.08
N GLN A 18 19.71 -4.48 14.37
CA GLN A 18 21.11 -4.47 14.79
C GLN A 18 22.07 -4.01 13.68
N LYS A 19 21.76 -4.33 12.42
CA LYS A 19 22.64 -4.04 11.28
C LYS A 19 22.60 -2.59 10.84
N ASN A 20 21.41 -1.98 10.78
CA ASN A 20 21.23 -0.64 10.23
C ASN A 20 19.99 0.11 10.76
N HIS A 21 19.41 -0.33 11.89
CA HIS A 21 18.19 0.25 12.48
C HIS A 21 16.98 0.24 11.54
N ALA A 22 16.98 -0.60 10.50
CA ALA A 22 15.88 -0.71 9.53
C ALA A 22 15.01 -1.95 9.76
N GLY A 23 15.06 -2.56 10.95
CA GLY A 23 14.37 -3.80 11.28
C GLY A 23 12.88 -3.79 10.93
N PHE A 24 12.20 -2.70 11.28
CA PHE A 24 10.77 -2.54 10.96
C PHE A 24 10.51 -2.50 9.45
N SER A 25 11.34 -1.78 8.69
CA SER A 25 11.16 -1.64 7.26
C SER A 25 11.28 -2.97 6.53
N TYR A 26 12.28 -3.79 6.88
CA TYR A 26 12.49 -5.10 6.28
C TYR A 26 11.48 -6.16 6.71
N ALA A 27 11.09 -6.18 7.99
CA ALA A 27 10.18 -7.20 8.51
C ALA A 27 8.71 -6.95 8.15
N TYR A 28 8.27 -5.68 8.06
CA TYR A 28 6.85 -5.36 7.95
C TYR A 28 6.53 -4.36 6.83
N GLN A 29 7.27 -3.26 6.71
CA GLN A 29 6.90 -2.18 5.79
C GLN A 29 7.03 -2.59 4.32
N LEU A 30 8.22 -3.02 3.90
CA LEU A 30 8.48 -3.42 2.51
C LEU A 30 7.65 -4.66 2.13
N PRO A 31 7.57 -5.72 2.96
CA PRO A 31 6.65 -6.82 2.69
C PRO A 31 5.18 -6.38 2.60
N GLY A 32 4.75 -5.46 3.46
CA GLY A 32 3.40 -4.90 3.44
C GLY A 32 3.13 -4.11 2.15
N MET A 33 4.06 -3.26 1.73
CA MET A 33 3.96 -2.51 0.47
C MET A 33 3.94 -3.43 -0.75
N ASN A 34 4.74 -4.50 -0.76
CA ASN A 34 4.68 -5.48 -1.84
C ASN A 34 3.29 -6.10 -1.97
N LYS A 35 2.62 -6.42 -0.86
CA LYS A 35 1.23 -6.92 -0.88
C LYS A 35 0.24 -5.88 -1.40
N VAL A 36 0.40 -4.61 -1.03
CA VAL A 36 -0.43 -3.50 -1.54
C VAL A 36 -0.27 -3.36 -3.06
N LEU A 37 0.96 -3.35 -3.56
CA LEU A 37 1.25 -3.22 -4.99
C LEU A 37 0.75 -4.43 -5.78
N GLN A 38 0.90 -5.64 -5.22
CA GLN A 38 0.34 -6.85 -5.83
C GLN A 38 -1.19 -6.78 -5.92
N ALA A 39 -1.87 -6.32 -4.86
CA ALA A 39 -3.33 -6.19 -4.87
C ALA A 39 -3.80 -5.15 -5.90
N ALA A 40 -3.14 -3.99 -5.95
CA ALA A 40 -3.46 -2.95 -6.91
C ALA A 40 -3.16 -3.37 -8.36
N GLY A 41 -2.11 -4.16 -8.58
CA GLY A 41 -1.79 -4.74 -9.88
C GLY A 41 -2.83 -5.73 -10.40
N ARG A 42 -3.78 -6.19 -9.57
CA ARG A 42 -4.88 -7.06 -10.04
C ARG A 42 -6.04 -6.29 -10.68
N VAL A 43 -6.05 -4.95 -10.57
CA VAL A 43 -7.14 -4.08 -11.05
C VAL A 43 -7.14 -3.98 -12.58
N ILE A 44 -5.95 -3.95 -13.20
CA ILE A 44 -5.79 -3.87 -14.66
C ILE A 44 -5.17 -5.18 -15.14
N ARG A 45 -5.86 -5.92 -16.01
CA ARG A 45 -5.40 -7.19 -16.58
C ARG A 45 -5.27 -7.15 -18.10
N ASP A 46 -6.04 -6.28 -18.76
CA ASP A 46 -5.95 -5.95 -20.18
C ASP A 46 -5.94 -4.43 -20.39
N THR A 47 -5.52 -4.00 -21.58
CA THR A 47 -5.47 -2.62 -22.07
C THR A 47 -6.83 -1.91 -22.08
N ALA A 48 -7.92 -2.67 -22.12
CA ALA A 48 -9.29 -2.14 -22.05
C ALA A 48 -9.85 -2.05 -20.62
N ASP A 49 -9.13 -2.60 -19.62
CA ASP A 49 -9.59 -2.55 -18.24
C ASP A 49 -9.41 -1.15 -17.67
N THR A 50 -10.45 -0.70 -16.96
CA THR A 50 -10.46 0.55 -16.23
C THR A 50 -10.88 0.24 -14.79
N GLY A 51 -10.18 0.81 -13.81
CA GLY A 51 -10.48 0.55 -12.41
C GLY A 51 -9.84 1.54 -11.45
N VAL A 52 -10.32 1.49 -10.20
CA VAL A 52 -9.90 2.42 -9.14
C VAL A 52 -9.19 1.65 -8.02
N VAL A 53 -8.08 2.21 -7.54
CA VAL A 53 -7.39 1.76 -6.33
C VAL A 53 -7.66 2.75 -5.21
N LEU A 54 -8.23 2.27 -4.09
CA LEU A 54 -8.43 3.07 -2.88
C LEU A 54 -7.44 2.65 -1.79
N LEU A 55 -6.57 3.57 -1.37
CA LEU A 55 -5.60 3.37 -0.30
C LEU A 55 -6.16 3.91 1.03
N LEU A 56 -6.73 3.00 1.83
CA LEU A 56 -7.45 3.35 3.07
C LEU A 56 -6.52 3.31 4.30
N ASP A 57 -5.61 4.28 4.41
CA ASP A 57 -4.83 4.50 5.63
C ASP A 57 -4.09 5.84 5.56
N GLN A 58 -3.98 6.57 6.68
CA GLN A 58 -3.19 7.81 6.74
C GLN A 58 -1.69 7.57 6.47
N ARG A 59 -1.19 6.34 6.71
CA ARG A 59 0.20 5.95 6.45
C ARG A 59 0.63 6.23 5.01
N PHE A 60 -0.26 6.04 4.03
CA PHE A 60 0.02 6.31 2.61
C PHE A 60 0.23 7.81 2.29
N GLN A 61 -0.07 8.70 3.23
CA GLN A 61 0.18 10.14 3.10
C GLN A 61 1.57 10.54 3.62
N THR A 62 2.22 9.68 4.41
CA THR A 62 3.55 9.96 4.97
C THR A 62 4.63 9.88 3.90
N PRO A 63 5.70 10.71 3.96
CA PRO A 63 6.76 10.71 2.96
C PRO A 63 7.41 9.33 2.73
N VAL A 64 7.58 8.56 3.81
CA VAL A 64 8.23 7.23 3.77
C VAL A 64 7.40 6.22 2.98
N TYR A 65 6.06 6.26 3.07
CA TYR A 65 5.22 5.34 2.29
C TYR A 65 4.97 5.87 0.87
N ARG A 66 4.86 7.19 0.70
CA ARG A 66 4.73 7.81 -0.63
C ARG A 66 5.92 7.52 -1.53
N SER A 67 7.14 7.47 -0.99
CA SER A 67 8.35 7.13 -1.77
C SER A 67 8.39 5.66 -2.21
N LEU A 68 7.57 4.80 -1.61
CA LEU A 68 7.45 3.38 -1.97
C LEU A 68 6.32 3.12 -2.97
N LEU A 69 5.51 4.13 -3.30
CA LEU A 69 4.46 4.01 -4.32
C LEU A 69 5.03 4.21 -5.74
N PRO A 70 4.41 3.63 -6.77
CA PRO A 70 4.85 3.82 -8.15
C PRO A 70 4.78 5.29 -8.55
N LEU A 71 5.76 5.75 -9.34
CA LEU A 71 5.85 7.15 -9.77
C LEU A 71 4.57 7.66 -10.46
N HIS A 72 3.93 6.81 -11.27
CA HIS A 72 2.70 7.16 -11.98
C HIS A 72 1.50 7.40 -11.04
N TRP A 73 1.57 7.02 -9.76
CA TRP A 73 0.52 7.28 -8.76
C TRP A 73 0.67 8.63 -8.04
N GLN A 74 1.66 9.46 -8.37
CA GLN A 74 1.86 10.75 -7.71
C GLN A 74 0.67 11.72 -7.85
N HIS A 75 -0.21 11.49 -8.83
CA HIS A 75 -1.43 12.26 -9.08
C HIS A 75 -2.66 11.73 -8.32
N ALA A 76 -2.47 10.80 -7.38
CA ALA A 76 -3.55 10.25 -6.56
C ALA A 76 -4.28 11.36 -5.79
N GLN A 77 -5.62 11.28 -5.78
CA GLN A 77 -6.48 12.26 -5.12
C GLN A 77 -6.63 11.92 -3.63
N TYR A 78 -6.58 12.95 -2.78
CA TYR A 78 -6.81 12.80 -1.35
C TYR A 78 -8.26 13.16 -1.01
N VAL A 79 -9.00 12.16 -0.57
CA VAL A 79 -10.41 12.32 -0.22
C VAL A 79 -10.60 12.03 1.26
N ARG A 80 -11.38 12.89 1.95
CA ARG A 80 -11.52 12.86 3.43
C ARG A 80 -12.93 12.54 3.92
N SER A 81 -13.89 12.34 3.03
CA SER A 81 -15.25 11.95 3.39
C SER A 81 -15.81 10.89 2.45
N PRO A 82 -16.72 10.01 2.92
CA PRO A 82 -17.39 9.04 2.06
C PRO A 82 -18.12 9.66 0.88
N GLU A 83 -18.75 10.83 1.08
CA GLU A 83 -19.52 11.52 0.04
C GLU A 83 -18.62 11.97 -1.11
N ALA A 84 -17.45 12.53 -0.78
CA ALA A 84 -16.48 12.93 -1.78
C ALA A 84 -15.85 11.72 -2.50
N ILE A 85 -15.75 10.56 -1.83
CA ILE A 85 -15.30 9.31 -2.49
C ILE A 85 -16.34 8.90 -3.52
N SER A 86 -17.62 8.86 -3.15
CA SER A 86 -18.72 8.49 -4.06
C SER A 86 -18.76 9.41 -5.28
N GLN A 87 -18.68 10.73 -5.08
CA GLN A 87 -18.65 11.70 -6.19
C GLN A 87 -17.47 11.46 -7.15
N GLN A 88 -16.28 11.20 -6.61
CA GLN A 88 -15.10 10.97 -7.44
C GLN A 88 -15.17 9.63 -8.20
N LEU A 89 -15.75 8.60 -7.58
CA LEU A 89 -15.97 7.31 -8.23
C LEU A 89 -17.01 7.43 -9.35
N GLU A 90 -18.14 8.09 -9.11
CA GLU A 90 -19.14 8.35 -10.15
C GLU A 90 -18.55 9.11 -11.34
N ALA A 91 -17.78 10.17 -11.07
CA ALA A 91 -17.11 10.95 -12.12
C ALA A 91 -16.11 10.11 -12.93
N PHE A 92 -15.45 9.12 -12.33
CA PHE A 92 -14.52 8.22 -13.01
C PHE A 92 -15.24 7.21 -13.92
N TRP A 93 -16.34 6.63 -13.44
CA TRP A 93 -17.07 5.59 -14.20
C TRP A 93 -17.99 6.15 -15.28
N HIS A 94 -18.31 7.43 -15.24
CA HIS A 94 -19.11 8.12 -16.25
C HIS A 94 -18.29 8.90 -17.30
N GLN A 95 -16.96 8.75 -17.30
CA GLN A 95 -16.08 9.19 -18.40
C GLN A 95 -16.12 8.22 -19.56
#